data_AF-A0A6J7KT05-F1
#
_entry.id   AF-A0A6J7KT05-F1
#
_cell.length_a   1.000
_cell.length_b   1.000
_cell.length_c   1.000
_cell.angle_alpha   90.00
_cell.angle_beta   90.00
_cell.angle_gamma   90.00
#
_symmetry.space_group_name_H-M   'P 1'
#
loop_
_entity.id
_entity.type
_entity.pdbx_description
1 polymer ?
#
loop_
_entity_poly.entity_id
_entity_poly.type
_entity_poly.pdbx_seq_one_letter_code
_entity_poly.pdbx_strand_id
1 'polypeptide(L)'
;MDFAAAIKAGWLKWNQFSGTASKSEFWYFYLFLWILGQVVNLADMFIQPALRNQQAILGDGTTLLTADQYLQLIPIPSLIISLVTLIPSLSLTYRRIQDGGRSGKLAFLQFIPLVLGIVFIISALSALPALLATGTFHSNLALLILGSMVLFVITGIIWLVYWWIWMLAPTKTAAQGNRFATN
;
A
#
# COMPACT_ATOMS: atom_id res chain seq x y z
N MET A 1 -25.29 2.55 -3.96
CA MET A 1 -24.94 1.12 -4.16
C MET A 1 -24.93 0.44 -2.82
N ASP A 2 -25.26 -0.85 -2.77
CA ASP A 2 -25.05 -1.69 -1.59
C ASP A 2 -23.59 -2.23 -1.54
N PHE A 3 -23.13 -2.66 -0.36
CA PHE A 3 -21.77 -3.16 -0.11
C PHE A 3 -21.42 -4.35 -1.00
N ALA A 4 -22.30 -5.37 -1.08
CA ALA A 4 -22.08 -6.55 -1.91
C ALA A 4 -22.02 -6.19 -3.41
N ALA A 5 -22.85 -5.23 -3.83
CA ALA A 5 -22.84 -4.72 -5.20
C ALA A 5 -21.52 -4.01 -5.54
N ALA A 6 -20.92 -3.28 -4.58
CA ALA A 6 -19.64 -2.61 -4.77
C ALA A 6 -18.48 -3.62 -4.93
N ILE A 7 -18.47 -4.71 -4.14
CA ILE A 7 -17.48 -5.79 -4.28
C ILE A 7 -17.59 -6.41 -5.68
N LYS A 8 -18.81 -6.79 -6.09
CA LYS A 8 -19.04 -7.36 -7.42
C LYS A 8 -18.62 -6.40 -8.53
N ALA A 9 -18.91 -5.11 -8.40
CA ALA A 9 -18.50 -4.10 -9.37
C ALA A 9 -16.97 -3.94 -9.45
N GLY A 10 -16.26 -3.95 -8.31
CA GLY A 10 -14.80 -3.87 -8.26
C GLY A 10 -14.12 -5.04 -8.97
N TRP A 11 -14.62 -6.26 -8.77
CA TRP A 11 -14.08 -7.45 -9.43
C TRP A 11 -14.50 -7.56 -10.90
N LEU A 12 -15.70 -7.13 -11.30
CA LEU A 12 -16.12 -7.16 -12.71
C LEU A 12 -15.41 -6.10 -13.55
N LYS A 13 -15.23 -4.90 -12.99
CA LYS A 13 -14.62 -3.76 -13.68
C LYS A 13 -13.14 -3.60 -13.36
N TRP A 14 -12.47 -4.67 -12.94
CA TRP A 14 -11.09 -4.63 -12.46
C TRP A 14 -10.07 -4.11 -13.48
N ASN A 15 -10.31 -4.34 -14.77
CA ASN A 15 -9.46 -3.88 -15.88
C ASN A 15 -10.08 -2.71 -16.68
N GLN A 16 -11.11 -2.06 -16.13
CA GLN A 16 -11.77 -0.95 -16.80
C GLN A 16 -11.17 0.38 -16.36
N PHE A 17 -10.27 0.94 -17.17
CA PHE A 17 -9.65 2.27 -16.97
C PHE A 17 -10.41 3.37 -17.71
N SER A 18 -11.73 3.26 -17.79
CA SER A 18 -12.59 4.26 -18.42
C SER A 18 -13.95 4.34 -17.71
N GLY A 19 -14.55 5.53 -17.77
CA GLY A 19 -15.85 5.81 -17.16
C GLY A 19 -15.75 6.35 -15.74
N THR A 20 -16.88 6.34 -15.04
CA THR A 20 -17.02 6.91 -13.69
C THR A 20 -17.31 5.81 -12.67
N ALA A 21 -16.94 6.07 -11.41
CA ALA A 21 -17.28 5.23 -10.27
C ALA A 21 -17.96 6.09 -9.21
N SER A 22 -19.08 5.59 -8.67
CA SER A 22 -19.81 6.32 -7.63
C SER A 22 -19.00 6.40 -6.33
N LYS A 23 -19.26 7.42 -5.50
CA LYS A 23 -18.60 7.54 -4.18
C LYS A 23 -18.80 6.29 -3.31
N SER A 24 -20.01 5.73 -3.32
CA SER A 24 -20.32 4.50 -2.56
C SER A 24 -19.56 3.28 -3.10
N GLU A 25 -19.39 3.16 -4.43
CA GLU A 25 -18.61 2.06 -5.04
C GLU A 25 -17.15 2.11 -4.55
N PHE A 26 -16.58 3.32 -4.54
CA PHE A 26 -15.22 3.56 -4.06
C PHE A 26 -15.04 3.19 -2.58
N TRP A 27 -15.80 3.81 -1.69
CA TRP A 27 -15.61 3.65 -0.24
C TRP A 27 -15.91 2.23 0.24
N TYR A 28 -16.94 1.57 -0.29
CA TYR A 28 -17.24 0.20 0.09
C TYR A 28 -16.21 -0.80 -0.40
N PHE A 29 -15.63 -0.60 -1.59
CA PHE A 29 -14.55 -1.47 -2.05
C PHE A 29 -13.29 -1.28 -1.20
N TYR A 30 -12.92 -0.05 -0.84
CA TYR A 30 -11.80 0.19 0.07
C TYR A 30 -12.02 -0.36 1.48
N LEU A 31 -13.25 -0.29 1.98
CA LEU A 31 -13.63 -0.94 3.24
C LEU A 31 -13.49 -2.46 3.13
N PHE A 32 -13.93 -3.05 2.02
CA PHE A 32 -13.71 -4.47 1.73
C PHE A 32 -12.22 -4.82 1.71
N LEU A 33 -11.36 -4.03 1.03
CA LEU A 33 -9.92 -4.25 1.00
C LEU A 33 -9.29 -4.18 2.39
N TRP A 34 -9.73 -3.24 3.22
CA TRP A 34 -9.26 -3.11 4.60
C TRP A 34 -9.66 -4.33 5.44
N ILE A 35 -10.93 -4.76 5.38
CA ILE A 35 -11.41 -5.97 6.06
C ILE A 35 -10.67 -7.21 5.57
N LEU A 36 -10.50 -7.36 4.25
CA LEU A 36 -9.75 -8.45 3.66
C LEU A 36 -8.32 -8.48 4.22
N GLY A 37 -7.66 -7.33 4.33
CA GLY A 37 -6.37 -7.21 4.98
C GLY A 37 -6.39 -7.70 6.45
N GLN A 38 -7.40 -7.31 7.24
CA GLN A 38 -7.51 -7.79 8.63
C GLN A 38 -7.70 -9.31 8.71
N VAL A 39 -8.55 -9.87 7.84
CA VAL A 39 -8.79 -11.32 7.77
C VAL A 39 -7.51 -12.08 7.42
N VAL A 40 -6.70 -11.54 6.51
CA VAL A 40 -5.43 -12.16 6.11
C VAL A 40 -4.40 -12.10 7.22
N ASN A 41 -4.29 -10.97 7.93
CA ASN A 41 -3.41 -10.87 9.10
C ASN A 41 -3.80 -11.87 10.19
N LEU A 42 -5.10 -12.10 10.40
CA LEU A 42 -5.59 -13.13 11.31
C LEU A 42 -5.28 -14.53 10.79
N ALA A 43 -5.46 -14.80 9.50
CA ALA A 43 -5.12 -16.09 8.89
C ALA A 43 -3.62 -16.40 9.00
N ASP A 44 -2.76 -15.39 8.78
CA ASP A 44 -1.30 -15.51 8.92
C ASP A 44 -0.89 -15.97 10.33
N MET A 45 -1.64 -15.57 11.38
CA MET A 45 -1.44 -16.03 12.75
C MET A 45 -1.65 -17.55 12.93
N PHE A 46 -2.51 -18.17 12.12
CA PHE A 46 -2.80 -19.61 12.19
C PHE A 46 -1.98 -20.43 11.20
N ILE A 47 -1.60 -19.85 10.05
CA ILE A 47 -0.85 -20.52 8.98
C ILE A 47 0.65 -20.61 9.34
N GLN A 48 1.20 -19.60 10.03
CA GLN A 48 2.63 -19.53 10.36
C GLN A 48 2.88 -19.44 11.89
N PRO A 49 2.43 -20.41 12.70
CA PRO A 49 2.65 -20.38 14.16
C PRO A 49 4.11 -20.64 14.56
N ALA A 50 4.93 -21.21 13.67
CA ALA A 50 6.21 -21.84 14.01
C ALA A 50 7.39 -20.88 14.29
N LEU A 51 7.33 -19.60 13.87
CA LEU A 51 8.47 -18.67 14.04
C LEU A 51 8.23 -17.48 14.96
N ARG A 52 6.99 -17.15 15.32
CA ARG A 52 6.73 -15.99 16.20
C ARG A 52 7.20 -16.21 17.64
N ASN A 53 7.32 -17.49 18.04
CA ASN A 53 7.73 -17.91 19.37
C ASN A 53 9.20 -18.37 19.44
N GLN A 54 9.95 -18.30 18.34
CA GLN A 54 11.36 -18.68 18.38
C GLN A 54 12.16 -17.54 19.00
N GLN A 55 12.29 -17.58 20.33
CA GLN A 55 13.30 -16.81 21.04
C GLN A 55 14.65 -17.17 20.44
N ALA A 56 15.35 -16.19 19.88
CA ALA A 56 16.75 -16.32 19.54
C ALA A 56 17.55 -16.50 20.84
N ILE A 57 17.67 -17.73 21.33
CA ILE A 57 18.60 -18.05 22.42
C ILE A 57 20.00 -18.05 21.80
N LEU A 58 20.69 -16.91 21.94
CA LEU A 58 22.10 -16.79 21.60
C LEU A 58 22.94 -17.45 22.70
N GLY A 59 23.07 -18.78 22.61
CA GLY A 59 23.96 -19.56 23.47
C GLY A 59 25.43 -19.55 23.03
N ASP A 60 25.72 -19.10 21.80
CA ASP A 60 27.10 -18.97 21.28
C ASP A 60 27.21 -17.91 20.15
N GLY A 61 26.93 -16.65 20.50
CA GLY A 61 27.47 -15.44 19.85
C GLY A 61 27.01 -15.03 18.44
N THR A 62 26.79 -15.95 17.49
CA THR A 62 26.39 -15.59 16.11
C THR A 62 25.60 -16.72 15.44
N THR A 63 24.28 -16.68 15.55
CA THR A 63 23.40 -17.45 14.66
C THR A 63 22.99 -16.55 13.49
N LEU A 64 23.65 -16.70 12.34
CA LEU A 64 23.09 -16.24 11.08
C LEU A 64 21.75 -16.96 10.93
N LEU A 65 20.64 -16.22 10.90
CA LEU A 65 19.33 -16.77 10.58
C LEU A 65 19.50 -17.61 9.29
N THR A 66 19.11 -18.87 9.34
CA THR A 66 19.19 -19.75 8.17
C THR A 66 18.28 -19.18 7.06
N ALA A 67 18.62 -19.42 5.78
CA ALA A 67 17.84 -18.91 4.66
C ALA A 67 16.35 -19.26 4.78
N ASP A 68 16.04 -20.44 5.33
CA ASP A 68 14.68 -20.92 5.57
C ASP A 68 13.94 -20.09 6.64
N GLN A 69 14.63 -19.56 7.64
CA GLN A 69 14.04 -18.67 8.65
C GLN A 69 13.75 -17.28 8.08
N TYR A 70 14.60 -16.76 7.19
CA TYR A 70 14.33 -15.50 6.50
C TYR A 70 13.14 -15.60 5.55
N LEU A 71 13.01 -16.69 4.81
CA LEU A 71 11.91 -16.89 3.86
C LEU A 71 10.54 -16.99 4.57
N GLN A 72 10.51 -17.55 5.78
CA GLN A 72 9.30 -17.63 6.60
C GLN A 72 8.95 -16.31 7.34
N LEU A 73 9.80 -15.27 7.31
CA LEU A 73 9.43 -13.92 7.77
C LEU A 73 8.61 -13.15 6.72
N ILE A 74 8.58 -13.62 5.48
CA ILE A 74 7.82 -12.98 4.41
C ILE A 74 6.36 -13.44 4.54
N PRO A 75 5.38 -12.54 4.75
CA PRO A 75 3.97 -12.90 4.80
C PRO A 75 3.45 -13.18 3.38
N ILE A 76 3.72 -14.39 2.87
CA ILE A 76 3.37 -14.81 1.50
C ILE A 76 1.88 -14.62 1.19
N PRO A 77 0.92 -15.00 2.07
CA PRO A 77 -0.51 -14.81 1.79
C PRO A 77 -0.88 -13.33 1.61
N SER A 78 -0.36 -12.47 2.48
CA SER A 78 -0.51 -11.01 2.38
C SER A 78 0.03 -10.45 1.06
N LEU A 79 1.19 -10.95 0.61
CA LEU A 79 1.80 -10.54 -0.65
C LEU A 79 0.93 -10.93 -1.85
N ILE A 80 0.42 -12.16 -1.89
CA ILE A 80 -0.45 -12.63 -2.98
C ILE A 80 -1.71 -11.76 -3.06
N ILE A 81 -2.35 -11.49 -1.93
CA ILE A 81 -3.59 -10.71 -1.89
C ILE A 81 -3.35 -9.26 -2.27
N SER A 82 -2.22 -8.69 -1.87
CA SER A 82 -1.81 -7.35 -2.31
C SER A 82 -1.68 -7.28 -3.84
N LEU A 83 -1.04 -8.28 -4.46
CA LEU A 83 -0.88 -8.32 -5.92
C LEU A 83 -2.21 -8.50 -6.66
N VAL A 84 -3.09 -9.39 -6.18
CA VAL A 84 -4.40 -9.64 -6.79
C VAL A 84 -5.31 -8.40 -6.70
N THR A 85 -5.26 -7.67 -5.59
CA THR A 85 -6.11 -6.48 -5.36
C THR A 85 -5.51 -5.18 -5.91
N LEU A 86 -4.24 -5.19 -6.32
CA LEU A 86 -3.54 -4.02 -6.87
C LEU A 86 -4.23 -3.46 -8.13
N ILE A 87 -4.55 -4.33 -9.09
CA ILE A 87 -5.16 -3.89 -10.35
C ILE A 87 -6.61 -3.39 -10.14
N PRO A 88 -7.50 -4.12 -9.44
CA PRO A 88 -8.84 -3.63 -9.12
C PRO A 88 -8.85 -2.29 -8.37
N SER A 89 -8.00 -2.14 -7.35
CA SER A 89 -7.92 -0.90 -6.55
C SER A 89 -7.43 0.30 -7.38
N LEU A 90 -6.47 0.06 -8.29
CA LEU A 90 -5.99 1.08 -9.21
C LEU A 90 -7.06 1.47 -10.24
N SER A 91 -7.76 0.50 -10.85
CA SER A 91 -8.86 0.78 -11.78
C SER A 91 -9.96 1.61 -11.13
N LEU A 92 -10.33 1.28 -9.88
CA LEU A 92 -11.36 2.01 -9.15
C LEU A 92 -10.92 3.44 -8.83
N THR A 93 -9.67 3.63 -8.40
CA THR A 93 -9.07 4.95 -8.16
C THR A 93 -9.05 5.78 -9.44
N TYR A 94 -8.68 5.16 -10.56
CA TYR A 94 -8.68 5.79 -11.87
C TYR A 94 -10.07 6.33 -12.25
N ARG A 95 -11.11 5.49 -12.13
CA ARG A 95 -12.50 5.88 -12.42
C ARG A 95 -13.06 6.90 -11.44
N ARG A 96 -12.65 6.85 -10.16
CA ARG A 96 -13.07 7.84 -9.15
C ARG A 96 -12.50 9.22 -9.43
N ILE A 97 -11.25 9.30 -9.91
CA ILE A 97 -10.65 10.58 -10.32
C ILE A 97 -11.37 11.14 -11.56
N GLN A 98 -11.75 10.27 -12.51
CA GLN A 98 -12.54 10.66 -13.68
C GLN A 98 -13.95 11.15 -13.30
N ASP A 99 -14.56 10.58 -12.26
CA ASP A 99 -15.84 11.03 -11.71
C ASP A 99 -15.78 12.47 -11.13
N GLY A 100 -14.61 12.91 -10.67
CA GLY A 100 -14.34 14.31 -10.31
C GLY A 100 -14.07 15.25 -11.49
N GLY A 101 -14.13 14.75 -12.73
CA GLY A 101 -13.85 15.50 -13.97
C GLY A 101 -12.35 15.69 -14.26
N ARG A 102 -11.47 14.88 -13.66
CA ARG A 102 -10.01 14.96 -13.84
C ARG A 102 -9.48 13.80 -14.66
N SER A 103 -8.21 13.90 -15.10
CA SER A 103 -7.56 12.82 -15.83
C SER A 103 -7.31 11.61 -14.91
N GLY A 104 -7.80 10.43 -15.28
CA GLY A 104 -7.60 9.20 -14.50
C GLY A 104 -6.12 8.82 -14.36
N LYS A 105 -5.24 9.28 -15.26
CA LYS A 105 -3.78 9.09 -15.17
C LYS A 105 -3.18 9.61 -13.85
N LEU A 106 -3.88 10.51 -13.18
CA LEU A 106 -3.44 11.01 -11.88
C LEU A 106 -3.50 9.93 -10.78
N ALA A 107 -4.18 8.80 -11.01
CA ALA A 107 -4.10 7.63 -10.12
C ALA A 107 -2.67 7.09 -10.00
N PHE A 108 -1.84 7.20 -11.05
CA PHE A 108 -0.46 6.72 -11.03
C PHE A 108 0.47 7.53 -10.12
N LEU A 109 0.05 8.71 -9.65
CA LEU A 109 0.84 9.47 -8.67
C LEU A 109 0.99 8.71 -7.34
N GLN A 110 0.16 7.69 -7.07
CA GLN A 110 0.28 6.84 -5.88
C GLN A 110 1.58 6.03 -5.83
N PHE A 111 2.27 5.88 -6.96
CA PHE A 111 3.56 5.20 -7.02
C PHE A 111 4.72 6.06 -6.50
N ILE A 112 4.57 7.39 -6.44
CA ILE A 112 5.61 8.29 -5.90
C ILE A 112 5.97 7.98 -4.44
N PRO A 113 5.03 7.98 -3.48
CA PRO A 113 5.33 7.63 -2.09
C PRO A 113 5.79 6.18 -1.95
N LEU A 114 5.35 5.26 -2.83
CA LEU A 114 5.80 3.88 -2.83
C LEU A 114 7.30 3.77 -3.14
N VAL A 115 7.77 4.47 -4.19
CA VAL A 115 9.20 4.47 -4.58
C VAL A 115 10.06 5.08 -3.47
N LEU A 116 9.65 6.20 -2.87
CA LEU A 116 10.38 6.80 -1.75
C LEU A 116 10.40 5.90 -0.51
N GLY A 117 9.32 5.18 -0.24
CA GLY A 117 9.25 4.19 0.82
C GLY A 117 10.24 3.04 0.61
N ILE A 118 10.36 2.54 -0.62
CA ILE A 118 11.34 1.51 -0.98
C ILE A 118 12.78 2.03 -0.77
N VAL A 119 13.08 3.25 -1.21
CA VAL A 119 14.40 3.86 -1.00
C VAL A 119 14.72 3.99 0.49
N PHE A 120 13.75 4.42 1.31
CA PHE A 120 13.90 4.49 2.76
C PHE A 120 14.14 3.10 3.38
N ILE A 121 13.37 2.08 2.99
CA ILE A 121 13.54 0.70 3.47
C ILE A 121 14.94 0.17 3.13
N ILE A 122 15.41 0.37 1.89
CA ILE A 122 16.75 -0.08 1.47
C ILE A 122 17.82 0.64 2.29
N SER A 123 17.68 1.95 2.48
CA SER A 123 18.63 2.76 3.26
C SER A 123 18.67 2.32 4.73
N ALA A 124 17.50 2.06 5.33
CA ALA A 124 17.40 1.56 6.71
C ALA A 124 17.98 0.15 6.85
N LEU A 125 17.69 -0.75 5.91
CA LEU A 125 18.22 -2.12 5.92
C LEU A 125 19.74 -2.14 5.76
N SER A 126 20.30 -1.23 4.94
CA SER A 126 21.75 -1.11 4.74
C SER A 126 22.51 -0.74 6.02
N ALA A 127 21.84 -0.13 7.00
CA ALA A 127 22.43 0.30 8.26
C ALA A 127 22.33 -0.73 9.38
N LEU A 128 21.54 -1.79 9.18
CA LEU A 128 21.33 -2.83 10.18
C LEU A 128 22.64 -3.51 10.63
N PRO A 129 23.60 -3.86 9.73
CA PRO A 129 24.84 -4.51 10.16
C PRO A 129 25.72 -3.61 11.05
N ALA A 130 25.82 -2.31 10.71
CA ALA A 130 26.59 -1.35 11.50
C ALA A 130 25.96 -1.13 12.88
N LEU A 131 24.63 -1.00 12.94
CA LEU A 131 23.90 -0.88 14.20
C LEU A 131 24.11 -2.10 15.11
N LEU A 132 24.09 -3.30 14.55
CA LEU A 132 24.28 -4.56 15.31
C LEU A 132 25.73 -4.79 15.74
N ALA A 133 26.71 -4.37 14.94
CA ALA A 133 28.13 -4.64 15.20
C ALA A 133 28.81 -3.59 16.10
N THR A 134 28.49 -2.31 15.91
CA THR A 134 29.19 -1.20 16.60
C THR A 134 28.28 -0.32 17.45
N GLY A 135 26.96 -0.55 17.42
CA GLY A 135 25.98 0.28 18.14
C GLY A 135 25.97 1.75 17.73
N THR A 136 26.67 2.11 16.65
CA THR A 136 26.92 3.49 16.25
C THR A 136 26.57 3.67 14.78
N PHE A 137 25.81 4.72 14.47
CA PHE A 137 25.63 5.14 13.08
C PHE A 137 26.83 5.98 12.67
N HIS A 138 27.53 5.57 11.61
CA HIS A 138 28.47 6.46 10.93
C HIS A 138 27.72 7.70 10.46
N SER A 139 28.31 8.89 10.65
CA SER A 139 27.65 10.18 10.42
C SER A 139 26.97 10.26 9.04
N ASN A 140 27.66 9.82 7.99
CA ASN A 140 27.13 9.86 6.61
C ASN A 140 25.92 8.95 6.40
N LEU A 141 25.91 7.76 7.00
CA LEU A 141 24.80 6.81 6.88
C LEU A 141 23.59 7.25 7.71
N ALA A 142 23.84 7.79 8.90
CA ALA A 142 22.80 8.38 9.75
C ALA A 142 22.06 9.51 9.00
N LEU A 143 22.81 10.39 8.34
CA LEU A 143 22.26 11.49 7.54
C LEU A 143 21.44 11.01 6.34
N LEU A 144 21.88 9.95 5.65
CA LEU A 144 21.12 9.35 4.54
C LEU A 144 19.77 8.78 5.02
N ILE A 145 19.77 8.05 6.14
CA ILE A 145 18.55 7.46 6.71
C ILE A 145 17.61 8.55 7.18
N LEU A 146 18.10 9.52 7.95
CA LEU A 146 17.28 10.63 8.42
C LEU A 146 16.73 11.46 7.26
N GLY A 147 17.56 11.76 6.25
CA GLY A 147 17.13 12.49 5.06
C GLY A 147 16.05 11.74 4.27
N SER A 148 16.25 10.45 3.99
CA SER A 148 15.26 9.62 3.30
C SER A 148 13.97 9.42 4.12
N MET A 149 14.08 9.30 5.44
CA MET A 149 12.93 9.23 6.35
C MET A 149 12.10 10.51 6.30
N VAL A 150 12.75 11.68 6.43
CA VAL A 150 12.07 12.97 6.37
C VAL A 150 11.39 13.18 5.02
N LEU A 151 12.07 12.86 3.91
CA LEU A 151 11.48 12.94 2.57
C LEU A 151 10.29 12.00 2.39
N PHE A 152 10.39 10.76 2.90
CA PHE A 152 9.29 9.80 2.86
C PHE A 152 8.08 10.29 3.67
N VAL A 153 8.30 10.79 4.89
CA VAL A 153 7.23 11.31 5.75
C VAL A 153 6.55 12.53 5.14
N ILE A 154 7.32 13.52 4.68
CA ILE A 154 6.77 14.73 4.05
C ILE A 154 5.96 14.35 2.81
N THR A 155 6.52 13.51 1.93
CA THR A 155 5.82 13.10 0.70
C THR A 155 4.59 12.25 1.03
N GLY A 156 4.66 11.40 2.05
CA GLY A 156 3.53 10.60 2.53
C GLY A 156 2.38 11.45 3.07
N ILE A 157 2.68 12.51 3.84
CA ILE A 157 1.68 13.45 4.35
C ILE A 157 1.04 14.22 3.19
N ILE A 158 1.83 14.77 2.28
CA ILE A 158 1.33 15.48 1.09
C ILE A 158 0.42 14.56 0.28
N TRP A 159 0.85 13.32 0.08
CA TRP A 159 0.09 12.32 -0.64
C TRP A 159 -1.23 11.98 0.05
N LEU A 160 -1.24 11.77 1.37
CA LEU A 160 -2.44 11.49 2.14
C LEU A 160 -3.47 12.61 2.03
N VAL A 161 -3.02 13.87 2.20
CA VAL A 161 -3.89 15.04 2.06
C VAL A 161 -4.48 15.10 0.66
N TYR A 162 -3.64 14.95 -0.36
CA TYR A 162 -4.08 14.95 -1.76
C TYR A 162 -5.07 13.83 -2.06
N TRP A 163 -4.78 12.62 -1.60
CA TRP A 163 -5.62 11.45 -1.77
C TRP A 163 -7.01 11.67 -1.16
N TRP A 164 -7.07 12.15 0.08
CA TRP A 164 -8.34 12.43 0.75
C TRP A 164 -9.17 13.50 0.04
N ILE A 165 -8.56 14.62 -0.36
CA ILE A 165 -9.25 15.68 -1.11
C ILE A 165 -9.91 15.12 -2.37
N TRP A 166 -9.21 14.21 -3.06
CA TRP A 166 -9.67 13.66 -4.33
C TRP A 166 -10.76 12.61 -4.17
N MET A 167 -10.63 11.74 -3.15
CA MET A 167 -11.63 10.70 -2.90
C MET A 167 -12.92 11.26 -2.29
N LEU A 168 -12.85 12.41 -1.60
CA LEU A 168 -14.01 13.13 -1.09
C LEU A 168 -14.63 14.11 -2.10
N ALA A 169 -13.91 14.50 -3.16
CA ALA A 169 -14.34 15.50 -4.13
C ALA A 169 -15.78 15.27 -4.65
N PRO A 170 -16.58 16.32 -4.88
CA PRO A 170 -17.92 16.16 -5.43
C PRO A 170 -17.88 15.50 -6.82
N THR A 171 -18.88 14.67 -7.10
CA THR A 171 -19.08 14.03 -8.41
C THR A 171 -19.51 15.09 -9.41
N LYS A 172 -18.90 15.13 -10.60
CA LYS A 172 -19.29 16.08 -11.66
C LYS A 172 -20.11 15.35 -12.73
N THR A 173 -21.32 15.84 -13.02
CA THR A 173 -22.17 15.29 -14.08
C THR A 173 -21.73 15.76 -15.47
N ALA A 174 -22.23 15.12 -16.53
CA ALA A 174 -21.95 15.53 -17.91
C ALA A 174 -22.37 17.00 -18.18
N ALA A 175 -23.52 17.41 -17.65
CA ALA A 175 -24.00 18.80 -17.72
C ALA A 175 -23.07 19.82 -17.05
N GLN A 176 -22.23 19.38 -16.09
CA GLN A 176 -21.23 20.20 -15.40
C GLN A 176 -19.86 20.17 -16.10
N GLY A 177 -19.78 19.65 -17.34
CA GLY A 177 -18.56 19.60 -18.14
C GLY A 177 -17.68 18.37 -17.89
N ASN A 178 -18.20 17.32 -17.25
CA ASN A 178 -17.45 16.07 -17.12
C ASN A 178 -17.52 15.24 -18.42
N ARG A 179 -16.45 15.30 -19.23
CA ARG A 179 -16.31 14.51 -20.47
C ARG A 179 -16.29 12.99 -20.29
N PHE A 180 -16.15 12.50 -19.05
CA PHE A 180 -16.09 11.07 -18.75
C PHE A 180 -17.39 10.51 -18.20
N ALA A 181 -18.33 11.38 -17.80
CA ALA A 181 -19.66 10.96 -17.41
C ALA A 181 -20.44 10.57 -18.68
N THR A 182 -21.03 9.39 -18.68
CA THR A 182 -22.01 9.01 -19.71
C THR A 182 -23.23 9.93 -19.56
N ASN A 183 -23.66 10.54 -20.66
CA ASN A 183 -24.87 11.37 -20.72
C ASN A 183 -26.10 10.62 -20.22
#